data_AF-A0A962T4S4-F1
#
_entry.id   AF-A0A962T4S4-F1
#
_cell.length_a   1.000
_cell.length_b   1.000
_cell.length_c   1.000
_cell.angle_alpha   90.00
_cell.angle_beta   90.00
_cell.angle_gamma   90.00
#
_symmetry.space_group_name_H-M   'P 1'
#
loop_
_entity.id
_entity.type
_entity.pdbx_description
1 polymer ?
#
loop_
_entity_poly.entity_id
_entity_poly.type
_entity_poly.pdbx_seq_one_letter_code
_entity_poly.pdbx_strand_id
1 'polypeptide(L)'
;MNNVTDQYQNMPEQVAAINQSGSVTWSDEGDLSTDFKQQFDAERIPVLGVRHVRVWGLQVDDERELPGHERTSVEDEDLWEIILEAKDGSRCEVNSKFVVATGVRG
;
A
#
# COMPACT_ATOMS: atom_id res chain seq x y z
N MET A 1 -21.33 -15.88 -11.84
CA MET A 1 -21.46 -14.71 -10.95
C MET A 1 -20.17 -14.60 -10.15
N ASN A 2 -19.32 -13.61 -10.44
CA ASN A 2 -18.02 -13.50 -9.79
C ASN A 2 -18.21 -12.81 -8.42
N ASN A 3 -17.72 -13.47 -7.36
CA ASN A 3 -17.76 -13.03 -5.96
C ASN A 3 -16.98 -11.72 -5.78
N VAL A 4 -17.63 -10.59 -6.04
CA VAL A 4 -17.07 -9.26 -5.74
C VAL A 4 -17.11 -8.92 -4.23
N THR A 5 -17.67 -9.79 -3.40
CA THR A 5 -17.94 -9.55 -1.97
C THR A 5 -16.88 -10.09 -1.01
N ASP A 6 -15.94 -10.94 -1.47
CA ASP A 6 -14.96 -11.62 -0.60
C ASP A 6 -13.73 -10.77 -0.25
N GLN A 7 -13.47 -9.71 -1.01
CA GLN A 7 -12.28 -8.86 -0.87
C GLN A 7 -12.26 -7.99 0.39
N TYR A 8 -13.37 -7.84 1.10
CA TYR A 8 -13.42 -7.20 2.43
C TYR A 8 -13.39 -8.20 3.59
N GLN A 9 -13.54 -9.51 3.30
CA GLN A 9 -13.69 -10.53 4.34
C GLN A 9 -12.35 -10.88 5.03
N ASN A 10 -11.22 -10.50 4.42
CA ASN A 10 -9.86 -10.67 4.95
C ASN A 10 -9.13 -9.33 5.14
N MET A 11 -9.86 -8.24 5.45
CA MET A 11 -9.21 -6.98 5.77
C MET A 11 -8.40 -7.10 7.06
N PRO A 12 -7.07 -6.88 7.05
CA PRO A 12 -6.25 -6.94 8.25
C PRO A 12 -6.70 -5.91 9.29
N GLU A 13 -6.54 -6.22 10.57
CA GLU A 13 -6.93 -5.34 11.68
C GLU A 13 -6.33 -3.93 11.57
N GLN A 14 -5.07 -3.83 11.14
CA GLN A 14 -4.40 -2.54 10.91
C GLN A 14 -5.10 -1.71 9.82
N VAL A 15 -5.49 -2.36 8.71
CA VAL A 15 -6.20 -1.70 7.61
C VAL A 15 -7.60 -1.28 8.03
N ALA A 16 -8.27 -2.11 8.83
CA ALA A 16 -9.56 -1.78 9.42
C ALA A 16 -9.47 -0.55 10.33
N ALA A 17 -8.43 -0.48 11.17
CA ALA A 17 -8.18 0.67 12.06
C ALA A 17 -7.89 1.95 11.28
N ILE A 18 -7.13 1.87 10.18
CA ILE A 18 -6.85 3.00 9.28
C ILE A 18 -8.17 3.52 8.68
N ASN A 19 -8.99 2.62 8.15
CA ASN A 19 -10.27 2.98 7.55
C ASN A 19 -11.24 3.61 8.56
N GLN A 20 -11.21 3.17 9.82
CA GLN A 20 -12.05 3.72 10.89
C GLN A 20 -11.54 5.06 11.44
N SER A 21 -10.22 5.25 11.55
CA SER A 21 -9.63 6.50 12.04
C SER A 21 -9.80 7.65 11.05
N GLY A 22 -9.76 7.36 9.75
CA GLY A 22 -9.85 8.38 8.68
C GLY A 22 -8.60 9.27 8.56
N SER A 23 -7.58 8.99 9.36
CA SER A 23 -6.25 9.60 9.26
C SER A 23 -5.15 8.65 9.73
N VAL A 24 -3.94 8.84 9.22
CA VAL A 24 -2.78 8.00 9.51
C VAL A 24 -1.52 8.83 9.81
N THR A 25 -0.53 8.16 10.38
CA THR A 25 0.86 8.62 10.45
C THR A 25 1.78 7.61 9.78
N TRP A 26 2.97 8.04 9.39
CA TRP A 26 4.00 7.14 8.88
C TRP A 26 4.39 6.10 9.93
N SER A 27 4.49 4.84 9.53
CA SER A 27 5.08 3.77 10.33
C SER A 27 6.59 3.99 10.46
N ASP A 28 7.16 3.58 11.59
CA ASP A 28 8.62 3.59 11.81
C ASP A 28 9.33 2.54 10.93
N GLU A 29 8.65 1.45 10.60
CA GLU A 29 9.16 0.36 9.73
C GLU A 29 9.21 0.74 8.24
N GLY A 30 8.74 1.93 7.86
CA GLY A 30 8.64 2.33 6.47
C GLY A 30 9.89 3.01 5.92
N ASP A 31 10.57 2.35 4.98
CA ASP A 31 11.69 2.88 4.18
C ASP A 31 11.23 3.87 3.10
N LEU A 32 10.41 4.85 3.49
CA LEU A 32 10.00 5.96 2.63
C LEU A 32 10.98 7.12 2.81
N SER A 33 11.40 7.72 1.69
CA SER A 33 12.32 8.85 1.70
C SER A 33 11.75 10.05 2.47
N THR A 34 12.61 10.76 3.21
CA THR A 34 12.22 11.94 3.99
C THR A 34 11.60 13.04 3.13
N ASP A 35 12.09 13.23 1.89
CA ASP A 35 11.52 14.17 0.92
C ASP A 35 10.04 13.85 0.61
N PHE A 36 9.73 12.57 0.38
CA PHE A 36 8.37 12.11 0.18
C PHE A 36 7.50 12.36 1.41
N LYS A 37 7.98 11.99 2.60
CA LYS A 37 7.23 12.20 3.86
C LYS A 37 6.91 13.69 4.11
N GLN A 38 7.78 14.61 3.70
CA GLN A 38 7.60 16.06 3.90
C GLN A 38 6.41 16.66 3.12
N GLN A 39 6.00 16.02 2.02
CA GLN A 39 4.84 16.44 1.24
C GLN A 39 3.51 16.26 2.01
N PHE A 40 3.52 15.45 3.07
CA PHE A 40 2.37 15.16 3.90
C PHE A 40 2.52 15.80 5.29
N ASP A 41 1.39 15.91 6.00
CA ASP A 41 1.40 16.36 7.38
C ASP A 41 2.13 15.34 8.27
N ALA A 42 2.96 15.84 9.19
CA ALA A 42 3.82 14.98 10.01
C ALA A 42 3.04 14.26 11.12
N GLU A 43 1.92 14.83 11.57
CA GLU A 43 1.15 14.31 12.70
C GLU A 43 -0.15 13.66 12.27
N ARG A 44 -0.75 14.10 11.16
CA ARG A 44 -2.04 13.57 10.71
C ARG A 44 -2.24 13.68 9.20
N ILE A 45 -2.08 12.57 8.51
CA ILE A 45 -2.31 12.46 7.07
C ILE A 45 -3.75 12.03 6.81
N PRO A 46 -4.55 12.80 6.05
CA PRO A 46 -5.92 12.41 5.71
C PRO A 46 -5.97 11.16 4.83
N VAL A 47 -6.86 10.23 5.16
CA VAL A 47 -7.15 9.05 4.33
C VAL A 47 -8.37 9.34 3.47
N LEU A 48 -8.20 9.28 2.16
CA LEU A 48 -9.27 9.45 1.17
C LEU A 48 -9.97 8.13 0.82
N GLY A 49 -9.30 7.00 1.05
CA GLY A 49 -9.87 5.68 0.79
C GLY A 49 -8.89 4.55 1.03
N VAL A 50 -9.43 3.32 1.03
CA VAL A 50 -8.69 2.08 1.17
C VAL A 50 -9.14 1.13 0.07
N ARG A 51 -8.19 0.49 -0.62
CA ARG A 51 -8.48 -0.51 -1.65
C ARG A 51 -7.59 -1.74 -1.51
N HIS A 52 -8.15 -2.89 -1.87
CA HIS A 52 -7.39 -4.14 -2.00
C HIS A 52 -6.91 -4.27 -3.45
N VAL A 53 -5.62 -4.58 -3.62
CA VAL A 53 -4.98 -4.72 -4.93
C VAL A 53 -4.20 -6.01 -4.96
N ARG A 54 -4.46 -6.83 -5.99
CA ARG A 54 -3.65 -7.99 -6.31
C ARG A 54 -2.71 -7.63 -7.44
N VAL A 55 -1.41 -7.70 -7.18
CA VAL A 55 -0.35 -7.50 -8.17
C VAL A 55 0.01 -8.86 -8.75
N TRP A 56 -0.26 -9.06 -10.03
CA TRP A 56 0.10 -10.30 -10.72
C TRP A 56 1.59 -10.29 -11.05
N GLY A 57 2.29 -11.30 -10.55
CA GLY A 57 3.68 -11.56 -10.90
C GLY A 57 3.87 -11.65 -12.41
N LEU A 58 4.76 -10.81 -12.95
CA LEU A 58 5.13 -10.87 -14.37
C LEU A 58 6.22 -11.92 -14.55
N GLN A 59 5.90 -13.01 -15.25
CA GLN A 59 6.92 -13.92 -15.78
C GLN A 59 7.32 -13.43 -17.15
N VAL A 60 8.50 -12.80 -17.24
CA VAL A 60 9.13 -12.48 -18.51
C VAL A 60 9.93 -13.69 -18.98
N ASP A 61 9.51 -14.27 -20.10
CA ASP A 61 10.39 -15.11 -20.92
C ASP A 61 11.30 -14.13 -21.66
N ASP A 62 12.55 -14.00 -21.24
CA ASP A 62 13.55 -13.23 -21.97
C ASP A 62 13.93 -14.05 -23.22
N GLU A 63 13.02 -14.06 -24.21
CA GLU A 63 13.14 -14.78 -25.50
C GLU A 63 14.31 -14.27 -26.36
N ARG A 64 15.22 -13.45 -25.81
CA ARG A 64 16.50 -13.11 -26.43
C ARG A 64 17.60 -14.00 -25.86
N GLU A 65 17.64 -15.22 -26.38
CA GLU A 65 18.68 -16.25 -26.29
C GLU A 65 20.08 -15.82 -25.79
N LEU A 66 20.21 -15.46 -24.51
CA LEU A 66 21.48 -15.38 -23.81
C LEU A 66 21.56 -16.58 -22.86
N PRO A 67 22.48 -17.54 -23.09
CA PRO A 67 22.60 -18.71 -22.25
C PRO A 67 23.04 -18.28 -20.83
N GLY A 68 22.13 -18.39 -19.86
CA GLY A 68 22.46 -18.34 -18.44
C GLY A 68 21.80 -17.26 -17.58
N HIS A 69 20.79 -16.52 -18.07
CA HIS A 69 20.08 -15.59 -17.19
C HIS A 69 18.97 -16.30 -16.39
N GLU A 70 19.07 -16.23 -15.07
CA GLU A 70 18.11 -16.78 -14.12
C GLU A 70 16.72 -16.16 -14.35
N ARG A 71 15.68 -17.00 -14.43
CA ARG A 71 14.29 -16.56 -14.60
C ARG A 71 13.93 -15.63 -13.44
N THR A 72 13.80 -14.33 -13.69
CA THR A 72 13.29 -13.40 -12.67
C THR A 72 11.78 -13.58 -12.60
N SER A 73 11.33 -14.38 -11.63
CA SER A 73 9.92 -14.51 -11.32
C SER A 73 9.58 -13.51 -10.23
N VAL A 74 8.63 -12.61 -10.51
CA VAL A 74 7.97 -11.82 -9.47
C VAL A 74 6.77 -12.65 -9.01
N GLU A 75 6.60 -12.84 -7.70
CA GLU A 75 5.45 -13.56 -7.15
C GLU A 75 4.19 -12.69 -7.21
N ASP A 76 3.02 -13.33 -7.19
CA ASP A 76 1.76 -12.64 -6.96
C ASP A 76 1.72 -12.10 -5.53
N GLU A 77 1.30 -10.84 -5.36
CA GLU A 77 1.20 -10.20 -4.06
C GLU A 77 -0.18 -9.55 -3.88
N ASP A 78 -0.88 -9.97 -2.80
CA ASP A 78 -2.09 -9.32 -2.32
C ASP A 78 -1.72 -8.17 -1.36
N LEU A 79 -2.06 -6.95 -1.74
CA LEU A 79 -1.72 -5.71 -1.03
C LEU A 79 -2.95 -4.89 -0.68
N TRP A 80 -2.86 -4.17 0.43
CA TRP A 80 -3.83 -3.13 0.77
C TRP A 80 -3.20 -1.77 0.54
N GLU A 81 -3.82 -0.97 -0.33
CA GLU A 81 -3.38 0.39 -0.63
C GLU A 81 -4.26 1.41 0.08
N ILE A 82 -3.61 2.40 0.69
CA ILE A 82 -4.23 3.53 1.37
C ILE A 82 -4.04 4.76 0.50
N ILE A 83 -5.14 5.42 0.16
CA ILE A 83 -5.14 6.64 -0.63
C ILE A 83 -5.04 7.81 0.34
N LEU A 84 -3.96 8.57 0.24
CA LEU A 84 -3.64 9.70 1.10
C LEU A 84 -3.76 11.01 0.36
N GLU A 85 -4.03 12.08 1.09
CA GLU A 85 -3.98 13.46 0.60
C GLU A 85 -2.71 14.16 1.10
N ALA A 86 -1.90 14.68 0.18
CA ALA A 86 -0.74 15.51 0.47
C ALA A 86 -1.16 16.95 0.84
N LYS A 87 -0.23 17.74 1.40
CA LYS A 87 -0.48 19.16 1.76
C LYS A 87 -0.91 20.03 0.57
N ASP A 88 -0.46 19.68 -0.63
CA ASP A 88 -0.80 20.36 -1.88
C ASP A 88 -2.18 19.93 -2.44
N GLY A 89 -2.86 18.98 -1.80
CA GLY A 89 -4.13 18.40 -2.26
C GLY A 89 -3.97 17.29 -3.31
N SER A 90 -2.72 16.99 -3.70
CA SER A 90 -2.39 15.84 -4.54
C SER A 90 -2.68 14.53 -3.82
N ARG A 91 -3.11 13.51 -4.58
CA ARG A 91 -3.43 12.17 -4.06
C ARG A 91 -2.26 11.24 -4.28
N CYS A 92 -1.97 10.40 -3.29
CA CYS A 92 -0.95 9.37 -3.42
C CYS A 92 -1.42 8.07 -2.79
N GLU A 93 -1.13 6.96 -3.45
CA GLU A 93 -1.39 5.62 -2.94
C GLU A 93 -0.14 5.02 -2.31
N VAL A 94 -0.27 4.50 -1.09
CA VAL A 94 0.81 3.82 -0.38
C VAL A 94 0.34 2.47 0.14
N ASN A 95 1.26 1.52 0.27
CA ASN A 95 0.99 0.25 0.92
C ASN A 95 0.62 0.47 2.40
N SER A 96 -0.38 -0.24 2.90
CA SER A 96 -0.84 -0.15 4.29
C SER A 96 0.25 -0.41 5.33
N LYS A 97 1.30 -1.17 4.97
CA LYS A 97 2.45 -1.43 5.85
C LYS A 97 3.20 -0.14 6.23
N PHE A 98 3.19 0.88 5.36
CA PHE A 98 3.92 2.13 5.58
C PHE A 98 3.22 3.12 6.50
N VAL A 99 1.99 2.83 6.92
CA VAL A 99 1.19 3.76 7.72
C VAL A 99 0.47 3.06 8.87
N VAL A 100 0.22 3.81 9.94
CA VAL A 100 -0.57 3.39 11.09
C VAL A 100 -1.70 4.39 11.35
N ALA A 101 -2.82 3.91 11.87
CA ALA A 101 -3.96 4.77 12.21
C ALA A 101 -3.59 5.79 13.30
N THR A 102 -3.86 7.08 13.05
CA THR A 102 -3.66 8.13 14.05
C THR A 102 -4.57 7.84 15.23
N GLY A 103 -4.01 7.62 16.43
CA GLY A 103 -4.77 7.34 17.65
C GLY A 103 -4.63 5.93 18.21
N VAL A 104 -3.96 5.00 17.51
CA VAL A 104 -3.53 3.73 18.11
C VAL A 104 -2.24 3.98 18.89
N ARG A 105 -2.36 4.62 20.06
CA ARG A 105 -1.30 4.56 21.08
C ARG A 105 -1.37 3.16 21.70
N GLY A 106 -0.55 2.24 21.20
CA GLY A 106 -0.13 1.08 21.98
C GLY A 106 0.75 1.50 23.14
#